data_AF-A0A225X0M2-F1
#
_entry.id   AF-A0A225X0M2-F1
#
_cell.length_a   1.000
_cell.length_b   1.000
_cell.length_c   1.000
_cell.angle_alpha   90.00
_cell.angle_beta   90.00
_cell.angle_gamma   90.00
#
_symmetry.space_group_name_H-M   'P 1'
#
loop_
_entity.id
_entity.type
_entity.pdbx_description
1 polymer ?
#
loop_
_entity_poly.entity_id
_entity_poly.type
_entity_poly.pdbx_seq_one_letter_code
_entity_poly.pdbx_strand_id
1 'polypeptide(L)'
;MQAAVRAFASVSASSQSDATLWLARFCRTASHELGHCFGMDHCVYYACSMQGSAGLSEDARQPPYLCPVDLAKMLHATGADSTDRYKAILSFCESFEGQDKTFAAFSAWLRCRIQQ
;
A
#
# COMPACT_ATOMS: atom_id res chain seq x y z
N MET A 1 4.30 1.44 12.52
CA MET A 1 5.43 1.30 11.56
C MET A 1 6.33 0.11 11.91
N GLN A 2 6.74 -0.10 13.16
CA GLN A 2 7.59 -1.25 13.56
C GLN A 2 7.01 -2.62 13.17
N ALA A 3 5.70 -2.85 13.31
CA ALA A 3 5.05 -4.10 12.91
C ALA A 3 5.26 -4.42 11.42
N ALA A 4 5.11 -3.42 10.54
CA ALA A 4 5.33 -3.57 9.10
C ALA A 4 6.78 -3.91 8.76
N VAL A 5 7.75 -3.27 9.43
CA VAL A 5 9.19 -3.56 9.23
C VAL A 5 9.52 -4.98 9.66
N ARG A 6 8.99 -5.44 10.79
CA ARG A 6 9.18 -6.83 11.26
C ARG A 6 8.58 -7.84 10.28
N ALA A 7 7.36 -7.59 9.80
CA ALA A 7 6.69 -8.46 8.83
C ALA A 7 7.43 -8.49 7.47
N PHE A 8 7.97 -7.36 7.03
CA PHE A 8 8.82 -7.31 5.83
C PHE A 8 10.06 -8.18 5.97
N ALA A 9 10.71 -8.12 7.14
CA ALA A 9 11.94 -8.87 7.42
C ALA A 9 11.70 -10.37 7.66
N SER A 10 10.49 -10.78 8.08
CA SER A 10 10.18 -12.19 8.34
C SER A 10 9.95 -13.01 7.06
N VAL A 11 9.63 -12.36 5.94
CA VAL A 11 9.44 -13.04 4.66
C VAL A 11 10.80 -13.18 3.97
N SER A 12 11.17 -14.42 3.63
CA SER A 12 12.44 -14.69 2.93
C SER A 12 12.43 -14.08 1.52
N ALA A 13 13.60 -13.71 1.00
CA ALA A 13 13.71 -13.37 -0.42
C ALA A 13 13.37 -14.58 -1.32
N SER A 14 13.63 -15.80 -0.84
CA SER A 14 13.37 -17.04 -1.60
C SER A 14 11.90 -17.42 -1.70
N SER A 15 11.02 -16.85 -0.87
CA SER A 15 9.58 -17.11 -0.94
C SER A 15 8.85 -16.20 -1.93
N GLN A 16 9.53 -15.18 -2.45
CA GLN A 16 8.97 -14.21 -3.38
C GLN A 16 9.21 -14.66 -4.81
N SER A 17 8.14 -15.07 -5.48
CA SER A 17 8.17 -15.38 -6.91
C SER A 17 8.12 -14.10 -7.76
N ASP A 18 8.60 -14.16 -9.00
CA ASP A 18 8.47 -13.04 -9.94
C ASP A 18 7.00 -12.60 -10.13
N ALA A 19 6.07 -13.55 -10.12
CA ALA A 19 4.64 -13.28 -10.24
C ALA A 19 4.10 -12.48 -9.04
N THR A 20 4.49 -12.82 -7.82
CA THR A 20 4.02 -12.12 -6.61
C THR A 20 4.67 -10.75 -6.45
N LEU A 21 5.96 -10.64 -6.79
CA LEU A 21 6.65 -9.34 -6.86
C LEU A 21 6.03 -8.43 -7.92
N TRP A 22 5.74 -8.98 -9.11
CA TRP A 22 5.06 -8.25 -10.18
C TRP A 22 3.68 -7.77 -9.73
N LEU A 23 2.89 -8.64 -9.09
CA LEU A 23 1.56 -8.29 -8.58
C LEU A 23 1.63 -7.16 -7.55
N ALA A 24 2.57 -7.22 -6.60
CA ALA A 24 2.74 -6.17 -5.60
C ALA A 24 3.07 -4.81 -6.24
N ARG A 25 3.97 -4.80 -7.23
CA ARG A 25 4.30 -3.57 -7.99
C ARG A 25 3.12 -3.07 -8.81
N PHE A 26 2.45 -3.97 -9.52
CA PHE A 26 1.27 -3.66 -10.32
C PHE A 26 0.17 -3.03 -9.47
N CYS A 27 -0.18 -3.65 -8.33
CA CYS A 27 -1.20 -3.11 -7.43
C CYS A 27 -0.84 -1.71 -6.93
N ARG A 28 0.44 -1.44 -6.63
CA ARG A 28 0.87 -0.11 -6.18
C ARG A 28 0.77 0.93 -7.29
N THR A 29 1.30 0.64 -8.49
CA THR A 29 1.20 1.55 -9.65
C THR A 29 -0.26 1.75 -10.06
N ALA A 30 -1.06 0.69 -10.17
CA ALA A 30 -2.48 0.81 -10.50
C ALA A 30 -3.24 1.66 -9.47
N SER A 31 -2.93 1.51 -8.17
CA SER A 31 -3.54 2.34 -7.12
C SER A 31 -3.15 3.82 -7.24
N HIS A 32 -1.91 4.11 -7.66
CA HIS A 32 -1.43 5.46 -7.92
C HIS A 32 -2.21 6.10 -9.08
N GLU A 33 -2.28 5.41 -10.22
CA GLU A 33 -2.99 5.92 -11.40
C GLU A 33 -4.50 6.06 -11.15
N LEU A 34 -5.11 5.14 -10.39
CA LEU A 34 -6.50 5.31 -9.94
C LEU A 34 -6.67 6.55 -9.07
N GLY A 35 -5.67 6.91 -8.27
CA GLY A 35 -5.67 8.16 -7.52
C GLY A 35 -5.78 9.38 -8.42
N HIS A 36 -5.04 9.39 -9.54
CA HIS A 36 -5.15 10.43 -10.57
C HIS A 36 -6.56 10.48 -11.19
N CYS A 37 -7.22 9.34 -11.41
CA CYS A 37 -8.61 9.32 -11.88
C CYS A 37 -9.60 10.00 -10.90
N PHE A 38 -9.28 10.06 -9.60
CA PHE A 38 -10.04 10.79 -8.59
C PHE A 38 -9.57 12.24 -8.38
N GLY A 39 -8.74 12.78 -9.29
CA GLY A 39 -8.27 14.16 -9.24
C GLY A 39 -7.17 14.43 -8.20
N MET A 40 -6.49 13.38 -7.71
CA MET A 40 -5.35 13.55 -6.82
C MET A 40 -4.07 13.76 -7.63
N ASP A 41 -3.40 14.90 -7.46
CA ASP A 41 -2.04 15.11 -7.93
C ASP A 41 -1.02 14.36 -7.07
N HIS A 42 0.26 14.40 -7.50
CA HIS A 42 1.36 13.89 -6.71
C HIS A 42 1.40 14.51 -5.30
N CYS A 43 1.58 13.65 -4.29
CA CYS A 43 1.63 14.05 -2.89
C CYS A 43 3.03 14.48 -2.48
N VAL A 44 3.12 15.63 -1.81
CA VAL A 44 4.36 16.18 -1.24
C VAL A 44 4.34 16.29 0.29
N TYR A 45 3.24 15.89 0.93
CA TYR A 45 2.99 16.15 2.35
C TYR A 45 3.64 15.12 3.28
N TYR A 46 3.50 13.84 2.96
CA TYR A 46 3.94 12.71 3.80
C TYR A 46 4.33 11.53 2.90
N ALA A 47 4.84 10.46 3.52
CA ALA A 47 4.94 9.17 2.84
C ALA A 47 3.54 8.73 2.36
N CYS A 48 3.38 8.53 1.05
CA CYS A 48 2.11 8.28 0.41
C CYS A 48 2.29 7.51 -0.91
N SER A 49 1.33 6.64 -1.23
CA SER A 49 1.25 5.97 -2.54
C SER A 49 1.06 6.95 -3.70
N MET A 50 0.66 8.19 -3.44
CA MET A 50 0.54 9.26 -4.45
C MET A 50 1.83 10.07 -4.62
N GLN A 51 2.95 9.73 -3.99
CA GLN A 51 4.20 10.47 -4.23
C GLN A 51 4.66 10.29 -5.68
N GLY A 52 5.15 11.37 -6.30
CA GLY A 52 5.78 11.27 -7.63
C GLY A 52 7.05 10.43 -7.60
N SER A 53 7.35 9.72 -8.69
CA SER A 53 8.54 8.88 -8.81
C SER A 53 9.26 9.13 -10.13
N ALA A 54 10.59 9.30 -10.07
CA ALA A 54 11.45 9.46 -11.24
C ALA A 54 12.12 8.15 -11.69
N GLY A 55 11.83 7.01 -11.04
CA GLY A 55 12.37 5.71 -11.44
C GLY A 55 12.05 4.56 -10.47
N LEU A 56 12.40 3.33 -10.85
CA LEU A 56 12.05 2.12 -10.10
C LEU A 56 12.60 2.09 -8.66
N SER A 57 13.75 2.71 -8.43
CA SER A 57 14.37 2.76 -7.09
C SER A 57 13.64 3.70 -6.14
N GLU A 58 13.10 4.80 -6.65
CA GLU A 58 12.25 5.73 -5.89
C GLU A 58 10.88 5.13 -5.67
N ASP A 59 10.30 4.54 -6.71
CA ASP A 59 9.03 3.84 -6.69
C ASP A 59 8.99 2.76 -5.58
N ALA A 60 10.01 1.90 -5.53
CA ALA A 60 10.11 0.85 -4.53
C ALA A 60 10.23 1.35 -3.06
N ARG A 61 10.54 2.63 -2.83
CA ARG A 61 10.65 3.22 -1.48
C ARG A 61 9.34 3.80 -0.98
N GLN A 62 8.40 4.09 -1.87
CA GLN A 62 7.14 4.70 -1.46
C GLN A 62 6.21 3.66 -0.82
N PRO A 63 5.42 4.05 0.18
CA PRO A 63 4.51 3.12 0.83
C PRO A 63 3.32 2.75 -0.07
N PRO A 64 2.68 1.58 0.13
CA PRO A 64 1.45 1.20 -0.55
C PRO A 64 0.18 1.83 0.06
N TYR A 65 0.31 2.72 1.05
CA TYR A 65 -0.82 3.38 1.72
C TYR A 65 -0.97 4.84 1.31
N LEU A 66 -2.19 5.38 1.43
CA LEU A 66 -2.45 6.82 1.33
C LEU A 66 -2.13 7.50 2.67
N CYS A 67 -1.50 8.68 2.60
CA CYS A 67 -1.34 9.53 3.78
C CYS A 67 -2.69 10.11 4.23
N PRO A 68 -2.80 10.73 5.42
CA PRO A 68 -4.07 11.28 5.90
C PRO A 68 -4.72 12.28 4.93
N VAL A 69 -3.92 13.07 4.21
CA VAL A 69 -4.42 14.07 3.24
C VAL A 69 -5.09 13.38 2.05
N ASP A 70 -4.40 12.46 1.38
CA ASP A 70 -4.95 11.81 0.19
C ASP A 70 -5.97 10.73 0.53
N LEU A 71 -5.90 10.16 1.73
CA LEU A 71 -6.98 9.32 2.26
C LEU A 71 -8.27 10.14 2.37
N ALA A 72 -8.22 11.35 2.95
CA ALA A 72 -9.40 12.21 3.05
C ALA A 72 -9.97 12.57 1.66
N LYS A 73 -9.11 12.88 0.68
CA LYS A 73 -9.54 13.12 -0.71
C LYS A 73 -10.24 11.90 -1.31
N MET A 74 -9.65 10.71 -1.16
CA MET A 74 -10.18 9.47 -1.71
C MET A 74 -11.53 9.10 -1.06
N LEU A 75 -11.65 9.22 0.26
CA LEU A 75 -12.92 8.97 0.97
C LEU A 75 -13.99 9.99 0.55
N HIS A 76 -13.62 11.26 0.35
CA HIS A 76 -14.54 12.27 -0.17
C HIS A 76 -15.01 11.94 -1.60
N ALA A 77 -14.10 11.57 -2.49
CA ALA A 77 -14.42 11.27 -3.89
C ALA A 77 -15.26 10.00 -4.08
N THR A 78 -15.12 9.02 -3.18
CA THR A 78 -15.77 7.70 -3.30
C THR A 78 -16.96 7.51 -2.36
N GLY A 79 -17.07 8.31 -1.30
CA GLY A 79 -18.01 8.08 -0.20
C GLY A 79 -17.71 6.83 0.63
N ALA A 80 -16.53 6.20 0.46
CA ALA A 80 -16.16 5.00 1.18
C ALA A 80 -15.89 5.28 2.67
N ASP A 81 -16.11 4.26 3.50
CA ASP A 81 -15.63 4.25 4.89
C ASP A 81 -14.16 3.78 4.95
N SER A 82 -13.36 4.43 5.79
CA SER A 82 -11.94 4.11 5.90
C SER A 82 -11.68 2.72 6.48
N THR A 83 -12.49 2.30 7.44
CA THR A 83 -12.33 1.03 8.14
C THR A 83 -12.70 -0.13 7.23
N ASP A 84 -13.84 -0.02 6.54
CA ASP A 84 -14.28 -1.05 5.59
C ASP A 84 -13.30 -1.19 4.42
N ARG A 85 -12.78 -0.07 3.90
CA ARG A 85 -11.70 -0.08 2.92
C ARG A 85 -10.46 -0.81 3.44
N TYR A 86 -9.99 -0.50 4.66
CA TYR A 86 -8.81 -1.14 5.21
C TYR A 86 -9.01 -2.64 5.46
N LYS A 87 -10.20 -3.06 5.91
CA LYS A 87 -10.54 -4.49 6.05
C LYS A 87 -10.51 -5.22 4.71
N ALA A 88 -11.07 -4.61 3.65
CA ALA A 88 -11.06 -5.19 2.32
C ALA A 88 -9.62 -5.37 1.78
N ILE A 89 -8.76 -4.36 1.94
CA ILE A 89 -7.35 -4.44 1.53
C ILE A 89 -6.58 -5.45 2.37
N LEU A 90 -6.85 -5.52 3.69
CA LEU A 90 -6.21 -6.50 4.57
C LEU A 90 -6.55 -7.92 4.12
N SER A 91 -7.83 -8.22 3.87
CA SER A 91 -8.27 -9.53 3.38
C SER A 91 -7.57 -9.93 2.08
N PHE A 92 -7.35 -8.99 1.15
CA PHE A 92 -6.58 -9.25 -0.05
C PHE A 92 -5.11 -9.54 0.26
N CYS A 93 -4.45 -8.70 1.07
CA CYS A 93 -3.03 -8.83 1.38
C CYS A 93 -2.72 -10.14 2.15
N GLU A 94 -3.63 -10.61 3.00
CA GLU A 94 -3.51 -11.87 3.74
C GLU A 94 -3.39 -13.09 2.83
N SER A 95 -3.92 -13.02 1.60
CA SER A 95 -3.78 -14.11 0.63
C SER A 95 -2.35 -14.26 0.08
N PHE A 96 -1.50 -13.24 0.27
CA PHE A 96 -0.15 -13.17 -0.29
C PHE A 96 0.94 -12.86 0.76
N GLU A 97 0.61 -12.65 2.04
CA GLU A 97 1.59 -12.21 3.05
C GLU A 97 2.70 -13.23 3.33
N GLY A 98 2.48 -14.52 3.08
CA GLY A 98 3.54 -15.54 3.15
C GLY A 98 4.46 -15.59 1.93
N GLN A 99 4.10 -14.89 0.85
CA GLN A 99 4.75 -14.98 -0.47
C GLN A 99 5.47 -13.69 -0.83
N ASP A 100 4.96 -12.52 -0.41
CA ASP A 100 5.51 -11.23 -0.80
C ASP A 100 5.75 -10.32 0.41
N LYS A 101 6.93 -9.69 0.44
CA LYS A 101 7.33 -8.81 1.55
C LYS A 101 6.46 -7.55 1.66
N THR A 102 6.00 -7.01 0.54
CA THR A 102 5.14 -5.81 0.49
C THR A 102 3.77 -6.14 1.06
N PHE A 103 3.17 -7.25 0.64
CA PHE A 103 1.88 -7.69 1.18
C PHE A 103 1.99 -8.02 2.67
N ALA A 104 3.06 -8.69 3.12
CA ALA A 104 3.29 -8.93 4.55
C ALA A 104 3.40 -7.65 5.37
N ALA A 105 4.23 -6.71 4.91
CA ALA A 105 4.41 -5.42 5.57
C ALA A 105 3.10 -4.62 5.61
N PHE A 106 2.33 -4.65 4.51
CA PHE A 106 1.10 -3.88 4.40
C PHE A 106 -0.03 -4.48 5.24
N SER A 107 -0.20 -5.81 5.27
CA SER A 107 -1.11 -6.50 6.20
C SER A 107 -0.83 -6.11 7.65
N ALA A 108 0.44 -6.16 8.07
CA ALA A 108 0.83 -5.77 9.43
C ALA A 108 0.57 -4.29 9.72
N TRP A 109 0.76 -3.40 8.73
CA TRP A 109 0.42 -1.98 8.87
C TRP A 109 -1.10 -1.78 9.00
N LEU A 110 -1.92 -2.46 8.19
CA LEU A 110 -3.38 -2.35 8.18
C LEU A 110 -4.00 -2.83 9.49
N ARG A 111 -3.50 -3.94 10.05
CA ARG A 111 -3.96 -4.43 11.37
C ARG A 111 -3.81 -3.38 12.47
N CYS A 112 -2.69 -2.64 12.48
CA CYS A 112 -2.51 -1.53 13.42
C CYS A 112 -3.46 -0.34 13.16
N ARG A 113 -3.87 -0.10 11.91
CA ARG A 113 -4.75 1.02 11.55
C ARG A 113 -6.22 0.76 11.78
N ILE A 114 -6.66 -0.49 11.74
CA ILE A 114 -8.04 -0.90 12.01
C ILE A 114 -8.34 -0.88 13.52
N GLN A 115 -7.32 -1.06 14.36
CA GLN A 115 -7.45 -1.11 15.83
C GLN A 115 -7.40 0.26 16.52
N GLN A 116 -7.13 1.34 15.77
CA GLN A 116 -7.08 2.73 16.28
C GLN A 116 -8.41 3.43 16.02
#